data_AF-A0A6A5YC07-F1
#
_entry.id   AF-A0A6A5YC07-F1
#
_cell.length_a   1.000
_cell.length_b   1.000
_cell.length_c   1.000
_cell.angle_alpha   90.00
_cell.angle_beta   90.00
_cell.angle_gamma   90.00
#
_symmetry.space_group_name_H-M   'P 1'
#
loop_
_entity.id
_entity.type
_entity.pdbx_description
1 polymer ?
#
loop_
_entity_poly.entity_id
_entity_poly.type
_entity_poly.pdbx_seq_one_letter_code
_entity_poly.pdbx_strand_id
1 'polypeptide(L)'
;MGSASERQGASWGGISLRSISLLTLTFQNSALILIMHYSRMMPLTGPRRYFASTAVFLNEVIKLSLSLTMALYEISNTLPSSTPATSLFRTLSTAVFTGDSWKLAVPAMLYTLQNSLQYLAVSNLDAATFQVTYQLKILTTALFSVMLLGRTLSLRKWLSLVLLMLGIAIVQIPSGDEAVSMDTLRDESQRFFWPRSIEELRDLGSSTAKQLMRRSVEATVAITKRSATYEGIEEDVAMQHPQLNASLGLLAVIVACVLSGLAGVYFEKILKESTTPASLWVRNVQLSFYSLFPALFLGVAFVDGEDITRYGFFVGYNWVVWAAIIMQAFGGVVVALVVQYADNIAKNFATSISIIISCLFSVYLFSFDITLSYIVGTSIVLFSTYLYTKNERGARPPPIRIADYEKTIVGGEPSYFDVAPGSARSAKTPKGDRSNALGVGVASSRPSTPNLERQGFRAAKRDE
;
A
#
# COMPACT_ATOMS: atom_id res chain seq x y z
N MET A 1 -0.75 -23.65 25.24
CA MET A 1 -1.29 -22.94 24.05
C MET A 1 -1.91 -21.65 24.54
N GLY A 2 -1.06 -20.64 24.73
CA GLY A 2 -1.47 -19.31 25.17
C GLY A 2 -1.61 -18.37 23.97
N SER A 3 -2.56 -17.44 24.13
CA SER A 3 -2.61 -16.11 23.52
C SER A 3 -2.76 -15.99 21.99
N ALA A 4 -4.01 -16.09 21.54
CA ALA A 4 -4.58 -14.96 20.82
C ALA A 4 -4.60 -13.76 21.78
N SER A 5 -3.42 -13.15 21.99
CA SER A 5 -3.25 -12.00 22.88
C SER A 5 -4.17 -10.91 22.38
N GLU A 6 -5.04 -10.43 23.27
CA GLU A 6 -5.84 -9.23 23.08
C GLU A 6 -4.95 -8.15 22.45
N ARG A 7 -5.21 -7.83 21.18
CA ARG A 7 -4.83 -6.52 20.64
C ARG A 7 -5.70 -5.53 21.41
N GLN A 8 -5.25 -5.14 22.61
CA GLN A 8 -5.89 -4.10 23.40
C GLN A 8 -6.14 -2.93 22.45
N GLY A 9 -7.42 -2.66 22.19
CA GLY A 9 -7.84 -1.57 21.33
C GLY A 9 -7.49 -0.28 22.05
N ALA A 10 -6.27 0.20 21.88
CA ALA A 10 -5.91 1.51 22.35
C ALA A 10 -6.95 2.50 21.75
N SER A 11 -7.58 3.25 22.63
CA SER A 11 -8.68 4.15 22.33
C SER A 11 -8.24 5.55 22.66
N TRP A 12 -8.32 6.47 21.70
CA TRP A 12 -8.06 7.88 21.96
C TRP A 12 -9.41 8.59 22.03
N GLY A 13 -9.72 9.21 23.17
CA GLY A 13 -11.00 9.90 23.37
C GLY A 13 -12.25 9.01 23.26
N GLY A 14 -12.16 7.72 23.59
CA GLY A 14 -13.29 6.78 23.52
C GLY A 14 -13.56 6.17 22.14
N ILE A 15 -12.86 6.60 21.09
CA ILE A 15 -12.94 6.02 19.75
C ILE A 15 -11.80 5.01 19.58
N SER A 16 -12.09 3.85 18.97
CA SER A 16 -11.05 2.86 18.68
C SER A 16 -9.99 3.42 17.70
N LEU A 17 -8.69 3.23 17.99
CA LEU A 17 -7.61 3.64 17.07
C LEU A 17 -7.73 2.99 15.68
N ARG A 18 -8.41 1.86 15.58
CA ARG A 18 -8.78 1.26 14.29
C ARG A 18 -9.69 2.19 13.49
N SER A 19 -10.79 2.65 14.06
CA SER A 19 -11.70 3.57 13.38
C SER A 19 -11.01 4.88 13.01
N ILE A 20 -10.18 5.43 13.91
CA ILE A 20 -9.43 6.66 13.67
C ILE A 20 -8.45 6.47 12.51
N SER A 21 -7.61 5.44 12.55
CA SER A 21 -6.63 5.17 11.49
C SER A 21 -7.28 4.92 10.12
N LEU A 22 -8.45 4.29 10.09
CA LEU A 22 -9.21 4.06 8.86
C LEU A 22 -9.83 5.34 8.30
N LEU A 23 -10.41 6.17 9.16
CA LEU A 23 -10.96 7.47 8.76
C LEU A 23 -9.85 8.36 8.22
N THR A 24 -8.74 8.45 8.96
CA THR A 24 -7.55 9.21 8.54
C THR A 24 -7.01 8.67 7.21
N LEU A 25 -6.88 7.36 7.02
CA LEU A 25 -6.41 6.79 5.76
C LEU A 25 -7.36 7.09 4.59
N THR A 26 -8.67 7.04 4.81
CA THR A 26 -9.66 7.31 3.77
C THR A 26 -9.55 8.75 3.30
N PHE A 27 -9.59 9.70 4.25
CA PHE A 27 -9.46 11.12 3.99
C PHE A 27 -8.11 11.44 3.32
N GLN A 28 -7.04 10.87 3.86
CA GLN A 28 -5.69 11.03 3.36
C GLN A 28 -5.56 10.59 1.90
N ASN A 29 -6.07 9.40 1.56
CA ASN A 29 -5.97 8.86 0.21
C ASN A 29 -6.77 9.68 -0.80
N SER A 30 -7.97 10.14 -0.44
CA SER A 30 -8.78 10.98 -1.33
C SER A 30 -8.18 12.38 -1.50
N ALA A 31 -7.80 13.02 -0.40
CA ALA A 31 -7.26 14.37 -0.41
C ALA A 31 -5.92 14.44 -1.14
N LEU A 32 -5.02 13.47 -0.92
CA LEU A 32 -3.71 13.44 -1.57
C LEU A 32 -3.82 13.45 -3.10
N ILE A 33 -4.68 12.59 -3.68
CA ILE A 33 -4.80 12.47 -5.13
C ILE A 33 -5.39 13.75 -5.72
N LEU A 34 -6.43 14.31 -5.10
CA LEU A 34 -7.09 15.54 -5.56
C LEU A 34 -6.16 16.75 -5.47
N ILE A 35 -5.47 16.93 -4.33
CA ILE A 35 -4.54 18.06 -4.13
C ILE A 35 -3.33 17.91 -5.06
N MET A 36 -2.80 16.70 -5.24
CA MET A 36 -1.70 16.44 -6.16
C MET A 36 -2.11 16.65 -7.62
N HIS A 37 -3.34 16.29 -8.02
CA HIS A 37 -3.84 16.58 -9.37
C HIS A 37 -4.03 18.08 -9.56
N TYR A 38 -4.67 18.76 -8.60
CA TYR A 38 -4.84 20.21 -8.64
C TYR A 38 -3.50 20.95 -8.68
N SER A 39 -2.50 20.54 -7.90
CA SER A 39 -1.17 21.17 -7.91
C SER A 39 -0.48 21.05 -9.28
N ARG A 40 -0.79 20.01 -10.06
CA ARG A 40 -0.25 19.84 -11.41
C ARG A 40 -1.04 20.59 -12.48
N MET A 41 -2.34 20.81 -12.29
CA MET A 41 -3.25 21.45 -13.27
C MET A 41 -3.51 22.92 -13.01
N MET A 42 -3.17 23.45 -11.83
CA MET A 42 -3.43 24.85 -11.48
C MET A 42 -2.74 25.84 -12.44
N PRO A 43 -3.35 27.02 -12.66
CA PRO A 43 -2.74 28.07 -13.46
C PRO A 43 -1.43 28.55 -12.84
N LEU A 44 -0.53 29.02 -13.70
CA LEU A 44 0.81 29.44 -13.33
C LEU A 44 0.76 30.66 -12.38
N THR A 45 1.27 30.50 -11.15
CA THR A 45 1.49 31.62 -10.22
C THR A 45 2.86 32.28 -10.42
N GLY A 46 3.70 31.76 -11.32
CA GLY A 46 5.07 32.21 -11.56
C GLY A 46 5.55 31.85 -12.98
N PRO A 47 6.85 31.94 -13.27
CA PRO A 47 7.36 31.73 -14.63
C PRO A 47 7.19 30.29 -15.13
N ARG A 48 7.13 29.32 -14.21
CA ARG A 48 7.02 27.88 -14.50
C ARG A 48 6.32 27.12 -13.38
N ARG A 49 5.83 25.92 -13.71
CA ARG A 49 5.34 24.95 -12.71
C ARG A 49 6.51 24.35 -11.93
N TYR A 50 6.22 23.89 -10.72
CA TYR A 50 7.21 23.22 -9.89
C TYR A 50 7.69 21.90 -10.51
N PHE A 51 8.96 21.58 -10.23
CA PHE A 51 9.56 20.31 -10.63
C PHE A 51 9.06 19.17 -9.75
N ALA A 52 8.61 18.08 -10.37
CA ALA A 52 8.14 16.92 -9.61
C ALA A 52 9.28 16.24 -8.84
N SER A 53 10.51 16.27 -9.37
CA SER A 53 11.69 15.70 -8.71
C SER A 53 12.00 16.37 -7.37
N THR A 54 11.91 17.71 -7.30
CA THR A 54 12.15 18.46 -6.05
C THR A 54 11.07 18.16 -5.03
N ALA A 55 9.81 18.00 -5.46
CA ALA A 55 8.72 17.59 -4.58
C ALA A 55 8.89 16.17 -4.05
N VAL A 56 9.31 15.22 -4.89
CA VAL A 56 9.63 13.84 -4.48
C VAL A 56 10.79 13.82 -3.49
N PHE A 57 11.86 14.59 -3.74
CA PHE A 57 12.98 14.72 -2.81
C PHE A 57 12.55 15.30 -1.45
N LEU A 58 11.81 16.41 -1.44
CA LEU A 58 11.31 17.00 -0.20
C LEU A 58 10.37 16.07 0.56
N ASN A 59 9.54 15.29 -0.14
CA ASN A 59 8.70 14.25 0.46
C ASN A 59 9.55 13.19 1.19
N GLU A 60 10.64 12.73 0.59
CA GLU A 60 11.53 11.77 1.24
C GLU A 60 12.27 12.39 2.45
N VAL A 61 12.67 13.67 2.37
CA VAL A 61 13.27 14.40 3.50
C VAL A 61 12.30 14.51 4.68
N ILE A 62 11.04 14.89 4.42
CA ILE A 62 10.02 15.02 5.47
C ILE A 62 9.65 13.64 6.03
N LYS A 63 9.57 12.62 5.19
CA LYS A 63 9.31 11.25 5.65
C LYS A 63 10.46 10.71 6.50
N LEU A 64 11.70 11.03 6.15
CA LEU A 64 12.87 10.70 6.97
C LEU A 64 12.80 11.41 8.31
N SER A 65 12.49 12.72 8.36
CA SER A 65 12.40 13.45 9.62
C SER A 65 11.31 12.88 10.53
N LEU A 66 10.11 12.63 9.99
CA LEU A 66 9.00 12.03 10.74
C LEU A 66 9.33 10.63 11.27
N SER A 67 9.92 9.77 10.42
CA SER A 67 10.29 8.41 10.83
C SER A 67 11.45 8.40 11.83
N LEU A 68 12.41 9.33 11.71
CA LEU A 68 13.51 9.49 12.65
C LEU A 68 12.99 9.93 14.03
N THR A 69 12.08 10.90 14.08
CA THR A 69 11.44 11.34 15.33
C THR A 69 10.67 10.19 15.98
N MET A 70 9.89 9.43 15.21
CA MET A 70 9.14 8.29 15.74
C MET A 70 10.06 7.16 16.23
N ALA A 71 11.13 6.85 15.51
CA ALA A 71 12.10 5.84 15.93
C ALA A 71 12.84 6.27 17.21
N LEU A 72 13.22 7.54 17.33
CA LEU A 72 13.81 8.09 18.55
C LEU A 72 12.84 8.03 19.73
N TYR A 73 11.57 8.36 19.50
CA TYR A 73 10.54 8.29 20.53
C TYR A 73 10.31 6.85 21.02
N GLU A 74 10.21 5.89 20.10
CA GLU A 74 10.07 4.47 20.43
C GLU A 74 11.26 3.97 21.24
N ILE A 75 12.50 4.25 20.81
CA ILE A 75 13.71 3.86 21.52
C ILE A 75 13.78 4.54 22.90
N SER A 76 13.40 5.82 23.01
CA SER A 76 13.41 6.54 24.28
C SER A 76 12.44 5.94 25.31
N ASN A 77 11.31 5.37 24.87
CA ASN A 77 10.36 4.72 25.76
C ASN A 77 10.86 3.34 26.24
N THR A 78 11.79 2.72 25.52
CA THR A 78 12.38 1.42 25.90
C THR A 78 13.56 1.54 26.86
N LEU A 79 14.20 2.71 26.91
CA LEU A 79 15.39 2.96 27.72
C LEU A 79 15.05 3.76 28.98
N PRO A 80 15.83 3.63 30.07
CA PRO A 80 15.63 4.42 31.28
C PRO A 80 15.75 5.93 31.03
N SER A 81 14.96 6.75 31.74
CA SER A 81 14.93 8.22 31.55
C SER A 81 16.25 8.94 31.84
N SER A 82 17.25 8.26 32.42
CA SER A 82 18.58 8.79 32.74
C SER A 82 19.62 8.59 31.64
N THR A 83 19.27 7.96 30.51
CA THR A 83 20.23 7.66 29.45
C THR A 83 20.59 8.92 28.65
N PRO A 84 21.88 9.25 28.43
CA PRO A 84 22.27 10.44 27.68
C PRO A 84 21.83 10.36 26.21
N ALA A 85 21.50 11.51 25.61
CA ALA A 85 21.04 11.60 24.21
C ALA A 85 22.02 10.99 23.19
N THR A 86 23.33 11.02 23.49
CA THR A 86 24.38 10.39 22.66
C THR A 86 24.22 8.88 22.56
N SER A 87 23.77 8.22 23.62
CA SER A 87 23.51 6.77 23.62
C SER A 87 22.27 6.40 22.82
N LEU A 88 21.22 7.23 22.87
CA LEU A 88 20.00 7.07 22.06
C LEU A 88 20.35 7.16 20.57
N PHE A 89 21.09 8.21 20.19
CA PHE A 89 21.52 8.41 18.81
C PHE A 89 22.44 7.28 18.35
N ARG A 90 23.41 6.86 19.18
CA ARG A 90 24.31 5.74 18.86
C ARG A 90 23.57 4.42 18.69
N THR A 91 22.55 4.17 19.51
CA THR A 91 21.72 2.97 19.41
C THR A 91 20.91 2.99 18.12
N LEU A 92 20.30 4.13 17.80
CA LEU A 92 19.56 4.30 16.55
C LEU A 92 20.49 4.20 15.32
N SER A 93 21.63 4.87 15.31
CA SER A 93 22.57 4.82 14.20
C SER A 93 23.07 3.39 13.98
N THR A 94 23.36 2.68 15.06
CA THR A 94 23.74 1.26 14.99
C THR A 94 22.57 0.45 14.44
N ALA A 95 21.34 0.62 14.93
CA ALA A 95 20.17 -0.09 14.43
C ALA A 95 19.87 0.21 12.94
N VAL A 96 20.10 1.44 12.48
CA VAL A 96 19.89 1.86 11.08
C VAL A 96 20.96 1.26 10.18
N PHE A 97 22.25 1.32 10.54
CA PHE A 97 23.35 0.92 9.67
C PHE A 97 23.87 -0.52 9.88
N THR A 98 23.34 -1.26 10.85
CA THR A 98 23.81 -2.64 11.12
C THR A 98 23.15 -3.67 10.21
N GLY A 99 23.94 -4.64 9.76
CA GLY A 99 23.46 -5.85 9.08
C GLY A 99 23.07 -5.61 7.62
N ASP A 100 21.92 -6.15 7.24
CA ASP A 100 21.44 -6.21 5.85
C ASP A 100 20.71 -4.94 5.38
N SER A 101 20.88 -3.81 6.06
CA SER A 101 20.17 -2.55 5.75
C SER A 101 20.38 -2.07 4.32
N TRP A 102 21.57 -2.28 3.75
CA TRP A 102 21.88 -1.89 2.37
C TRP A 102 20.96 -2.57 1.34
N LYS A 103 20.42 -3.76 1.64
CA LYS A 103 19.47 -4.46 0.77
C LYS A 103 18.18 -3.64 0.57
N LEU A 104 17.85 -2.73 1.50
CA LEU A 104 16.71 -1.81 1.39
C LEU A 104 16.94 -0.66 0.41
N ALA A 105 18.15 -0.49 -0.13
CA ALA A 105 18.41 0.51 -1.16
C ALA A 105 17.69 0.19 -2.48
N VAL A 106 17.55 -1.09 -2.82
CA VAL A 106 16.81 -1.53 -4.02
C VAL A 106 15.33 -1.11 -3.97
N PRO A 107 14.54 -1.48 -2.94
CA PRO A 107 13.15 -1.07 -2.86
C PRO A 107 13.02 0.45 -2.69
N ALA A 108 13.96 1.11 -2.02
CA ALA A 108 13.96 2.57 -1.92
C ALA A 108 14.07 3.24 -3.31
N MET A 109 14.97 2.76 -4.17
CA MET A 109 15.10 3.26 -5.55
C MET A 109 13.83 3.03 -6.36
N LEU A 110 13.25 1.83 -6.28
CA LEU A 110 12.01 1.50 -6.98
C LEU A 110 10.83 2.38 -6.51
N TYR A 111 10.72 2.65 -5.20
CA TYR A 111 9.71 3.55 -4.66
C TYR A 111 9.91 5.00 -5.11
N THR A 112 11.15 5.49 -5.17
CA THR A 112 11.42 6.83 -5.68
C THR A 112 11.01 6.95 -7.15
N LEU A 113 11.34 5.96 -7.98
CA LEU A 113 10.94 5.94 -9.39
C LEU A 113 9.43 5.84 -9.56
N GLN A 114 8.77 4.99 -8.76
CA GLN A 114 7.31 4.90 -8.68
C GLN A 114 6.69 6.27 -8.35
N ASN A 115 7.21 6.97 -7.33
CA ASN A 115 6.69 8.27 -6.92
C ASN A 115 6.84 9.31 -8.03
N SER A 116 7.96 9.34 -8.76
CA SER A 116 8.16 10.22 -9.91
C SER A 116 7.17 9.93 -11.05
N LEU A 117 6.97 8.65 -11.38
CA LEU A 117 5.99 8.24 -12.39
C LEU A 117 4.55 8.52 -11.98
N GLN A 118 4.24 8.49 -10.68
CA GLN A 118 2.94 8.87 -10.16
C GLN A 118 2.65 10.37 -10.40
N TYR A 119 3.62 11.26 -10.20
CA TYR A 119 3.46 12.67 -10.56
C TYR A 119 3.28 12.87 -12.07
N LEU A 120 3.97 12.07 -12.90
CA LEU A 120 3.81 12.12 -14.35
C LEU A 120 2.42 11.64 -14.80
N ALA A 121 1.94 10.55 -14.21
CA ALA A 121 0.62 10.01 -14.49
C ALA A 121 -0.49 11.01 -14.13
N VAL A 122 -0.42 11.61 -12.93
CA VAL A 122 -1.42 12.56 -12.44
C VAL A 122 -1.41 13.89 -13.19
N SER A 123 -0.30 14.23 -13.86
CA SER A 123 -0.24 15.39 -14.76
C SER A 123 -0.78 15.12 -16.16
N ASN A 124 -1.09 13.86 -16.51
CA ASN A 124 -1.54 13.47 -17.85
C ASN A 124 -2.87 12.70 -17.84
N LEU A 125 -3.44 12.43 -16.66
CA LEU A 125 -4.72 11.76 -16.48
C LEU A 125 -5.55 12.54 -15.47
N ASP A 126 -6.87 12.49 -15.65
CA ASP A 126 -7.82 12.98 -14.66
C ASP A 126 -7.69 12.22 -13.35
N ALA A 127 -7.91 12.90 -12.22
CA ALA A 127 -7.79 12.32 -10.89
C ALA A 127 -8.63 11.04 -10.71
N ALA A 128 -9.85 11.03 -11.24
CA ALA A 128 -10.80 9.92 -11.18
C ALA A 128 -10.25 8.68 -11.92
N THR A 129 -9.88 8.85 -13.19
CA THR A 129 -9.30 7.80 -14.04
C THR A 129 -7.97 7.28 -13.48
N PHE A 130 -7.09 8.19 -13.02
CA PHE A 130 -5.84 7.83 -12.36
C PHE A 130 -6.10 6.93 -11.14
N GLN A 131 -7.04 7.33 -10.26
CA GLN A 131 -7.28 6.63 -9.01
C GLN A 131 -7.81 5.21 -9.18
N VAL A 132 -8.70 4.98 -10.15
CA VAL A 132 -9.20 3.63 -10.46
C VAL A 132 -8.11 2.78 -11.12
N THR A 133 -7.38 3.36 -12.08
CA THR A 133 -6.32 2.66 -12.82
C THR A 133 -5.15 2.28 -11.91
N TYR A 134 -4.83 3.11 -10.91
CA TYR A 134 -3.76 2.84 -9.95
C TYR A 134 -4.03 1.62 -9.06
N GLN A 135 -5.26 1.09 -9.04
CA GLN A 135 -5.55 -0.19 -8.39
C GLN A 135 -4.95 -1.39 -9.11
N LEU A 136 -4.45 -1.22 -10.34
CA LEU A 136 -3.64 -2.22 -11.03
C LEU A 136 -2.45 -2.71 -10.19
N LYS A 137 -1.97 -1.90 -9.24
CA LYS A 137 -0.97 -2.30 -8.25
C LYS A 137 -1.31 -3.59 -7.50
N ILE A 138 -2.60 -3.89 -7.30
CA ILE A 138 -3.05 -5.12 -6.61
C ILE A 138 -2.63 -6.34 -7.42
N LEU A 139 -2.81 -6.28 -8.74
CA LEU A 139 -2.42 -7.34 -9.66
C LEU A 139 -0.90 -7.52 -9.71
N THR A 140 -0.14 -6.43 -9.90
CA THR A 140 1.32 -6.52 -10.00
C THR A 140 1.93 -7.03 -8.69
N THR A 141 1.43 -6.56 -7.54
CA THR A 141 1.82 -7.06 -6.22
C THR A 141 1.51 -8.55 -6.07
N ALA A 142 0.33 -9.00 -6.52
CA ALA A 142 -0.05 -10.41 -6.43
C ALA A 142 0.87 -11.29 -7.29
N LEU A 143 1.15 -10.90 -8.54
CA LEU A 143 2.06 -11.61 -9.44
C LEU A 143 3.47 -11.73 -8.84
N PHE A 144 4.05 -10.62 -8.38
CA PHE A 144 5.35 -10.65 -7.75
C PHE A 144 5.35 -11.40 -6.42
N SER A 145 4.25 -11.40 -5.66
CA SER A 145 4.15 -12.19 -4.43
C SER A 145 4.17 -13.70 -4.69
N VAL A 146 3.61 -14.16 -5.81
CA VAL A 146 3.73 -15.55 -6.25
C VAL A 146 5.17 -15.83 -6.71
N MET A 147 5.75 -14.95 -7.53
CA MET A 147 7.08 -15.17 -8.13
C MET A 147 8.25 -15.08 -7.13
N LEU A 148 8.26 -14.06 -6.25
CA LEU A 148 9.39 -13.75 -5.36
C LEU A 148 9.25 -14.37 -3.97
N LEU A 149 8.03 -14.49 -3.46
CA LEU A 149 7.74 -15.04 -2.14
C LEU A 149 7.24 -16.50 -2.21
N GLY A 150 6.98 -17.05 -3.40
CA GLY A 150 6.50 -18.42 -3.57
C GLY A 150 5.11 -18.66 -2.99
N ARG A 151 4.28 -17.61 -2.83
CA ARG A 151 2.93 -17.77 -2.29
C ARG A 151 2.02 -18.44 -3.32
N THR A 152 1.16 -19.35 -2.86
CA THR A 152 0.10 -19.92 -3.68
C THR A 152 -1.18 -19.09 -3.54
N LEU A 153 -1.72 -18.62 -4.66
CA LEU A 153 -3.00 -17.92 -4.71
C LEU A 153 -4.10 -18.90 -5.12
N SER A 154 -5.25 -18.76 -4.48
CA SER A 154 -6.42 -19.56 -4.82
C SER A 154 -7.04 -19.15 -6.15
N LEU A 155 -7.83 -20.05 -6.72
CA LEU A 155 -8.55 -19.78 -7.97
C LEU A 155 -9.49 -18.58 -7.84
N ARG A 156 -10.09 -18.34 -6.66
CA ARG A 156 -10.92 -17.15 -6.42
C ARG A 156 -10.12 -15.86 -6.49
N LYS A 157 -8.92 -15.85 -5.92
CA LYS A 157 -8.01 -14.69 -6.00
C LYS A 157 -7.56 -14.45 -7.43
N TRP A 158 -7.21 -15.50 -8.17
CA TRP A 158 -6.90 -15.38 -9.60
C TRP A 158 -8.07 -14.81 -10.42
N LEU A 159 -9.29 -15.32 -10.22
CA LEU A 159 -10.48 -14.78 -10.86
C LEU A 159 -10.72 -13.31 -10.50
N SER A 160 -10.50 -12.92 -9.24
CA SER A 160 -10.61 -11.52 -8.84
C SER A 160 -9.60 -10.62 -9.56
N LEU A 161 -8.36 -11.08 -9.78
CA LEU A 161 -7.35 -10.31 -10.53
C LEU A 161 -7.73 -10.13 -12.00
N VAL A 162 -8.30 -11.15 -12.63
CA VAL A 162 -8.83 -11.04 -14.01
C VAL A 162 -9.99 -10.05 -14.06
N LEU A 163 -10.89 -10.10 -13.07
CA LEU A 163 -12.00 -9.17 -12.95
C LEU A 163 -11.51 -7.73 -12.72
N LEU A 164 -10.42 -7.54 -11.96
CA LEU A 164 -9.78 -6.24 -11.77
C LEU A 164 -9.30 -5.66 -13.10
N MET A 165 -8.61 -6.47 -13.92
CA MET A 165 -8.15 -6.07 -15.24
C MET A 165 -9.31 -5.69 -16.16
N LEU A 166 -10.39 -6.47 -16.16
CA LEU A 166 -11.57 -6.18 -16.95
C LEU A 166 -12.23 -4.86 -16.51
N GLY A 167 -12.35 -4.63 -15.20
CA GLY A 167 -12.89 -3.38 -14.67
C GLY A 167 -12.07 -2.16 -15.07
N ILE A 168 -10.74 -2.24 -14.95
CA ILE A 168 -9.83 -1.16 -15.38
C ILE A 168 -9.91 -0.95 -16.89
N ALA A 169 -9.95 -2.02 -17.69
CA ALA A 169 -10.08 -1.92 -19.14
C ALA A 169 -11.38 -1.20 -19.55
N ILE A 170 -12.51 -1.49 -18.88
CA ILE A 170 -13.79 -0.83 -19.13
C ILE A 170 -13.74 0.66 -18.77
N VAL A 171 -13.10 1.03 -17.65
CA VAL A 171 -12.92 2.44 -17.26
C VAL A 171 -12.10 3.23 -18.28
N GLN A 172 -11.18 2.57 -18.98
CA GLN A 172 -10.32 3.19 -19.98
C GLN A 172 -10.95 3.30 -21.37
N ILE A 173 -12.16 2.75 -21.60
CA ILE A 173 -12.85 2.90 -22.89
C ILE A 173 -13.37 4.34 -23.01
N PRO A 174 -12.93 5.12 -24.01
CA PRO A 174 -13.50 6.42 -24.29
C PRO A 174 -14.97 6.23 -24.69
N SER A 175 -15.90 6.74 -23.87
CA SER A 175 -17.33 6.77 -24.26
C SER A 175 -17.57 8.03 -25.07
N GLY A 176 -17.12 8.03 -26.32
CA GLY A 176 -17.41 9.11 -27.25
C GLY A 176 -18.71 8.82 -27.99
N ASP A 177 -19.80 9.46 -27.57
CA ASP A 177 -20.98 9.71 -28.41
C ASP A 177 -21.15 11.23 -28.57
N GLU A 178 -20.03 11.94 -28.76
CA GLU A 178 -20.04 13.36 -29.10
C GLU A 178 -20.09 13.53 -30.61
N ALA A 179 -21.18 14.15 -31.07
CA ALA A 179 -21.35 14.58 -32.45
C ALA A 179 -20.14 15.39 -32.92
N VAL A 180 -19.66 15.07 -34.13
CA VAL A 180 -18.50 15.68 -34.79
C VAL A 180 -18.61 17.21 -34.81
N SER A 181 -18.04 17.88 -33.81
CA SER A 181 -17.82 19.33 -33.77
C SER A 181 -16.45 19.63 -34.39
N MET A 182 -16.30 20.76 -35.09
CA MET A 182 -15.03 21.16 -35.72
C MET A 182 -13.86 21.31 -34.72
N ASP A 183 -14.14 21.45 -33.42
CA ASP A 183 -13.15 21.43 -32.34
C ASP A 183 -12.55 20.03 -32.09
N THR A 184 -13.29 18.95 -32.38
CA THR A 184 -12.82 17.55 -32.21
C THR A 184 -11.77 17.11 -33.23
N LEU A 185 -11.53 17.89 -34.29
CA LEU A 185 -10.44 17.66 -35.25
C LEU A 185 -9.11 18.26 -34.76
N ARG A 186 -9.15 19.29 -33.90
CA ARG A 186 -7.97 19.83 -33.21
C ARG A 186 -7.56 18.97 -32.01
N ASP A 187 -8.50 18.19 -31.49
CA ASP A 187 -8.36 17.34 -30.30
C ASP A 187 -7.81 15.93 -30.60
N GLU A 188 -7.13 15.76 -31.74
CA GLU A 188 -6.50 14.49 -32.12
C GLU A 188 -5.43 14.02 -31.10
N SER A 189 -4.88 14.93 -30.29
CA SER A 189 -3.90 14.65 -29.23
C SER A 189 -4.51 14.04 -27.96
N GLN A 190 -5.84 14.15 -27.75
CA GLN A 190 -6.55 13.54 -26.62
C GLN A 190 -6.97 12.08 -26.89
N ARG A 191 -6.83 11.59 -28.13
CA ARG A 191 -7.26 10.23 -28.47
C ARG A 191 -6.33 9.20 -27.82
N PHE A 192 -6.95 8.24 -27.13
CA PHE A 192 -6.28 7.05 -26.61
C PHE A 192 -5.60 6.27 -27.74
N PHE A 193 -4.31 6.52 -27.94
CA PHE A 193 -3.48 5.77 -28.88
C PHE A 193 -2.76 4.65 -28.13
N TRP A 194 -3.28 3.42 -28.25
CA TRP A 194 -2.55 2.25 -27.79
C TRP A 194 -1.52 1.84 -28.86
N PRO A 195 -0.23 1.73 -28.51
CA PRO A 195 0.80 1.35 -29.47
C PRO A 195 0.50 -0.04 -30.02
N ARG A 196 0.39 -0.13 -31.35
CA ARG A 196 0.11 -1.39 -32.05
C ARG A 196 1.39 -2.13 -32.44
N SER A 197 2.52 -1.43 -32.44
CA SER A 197 3.84 -1.99 -32.73
C SER A 197 4.82 -1.83 -31.56
N ILE A 198 5.84 -2.70 -31.50
CA ILE A 198 6.92 -2.61 -30.51
C ILE A 198 7.71 -1.31 -30.70
N GLU A 199 7.81 -0.81 -31.94
CA GLU A 199 8.48 0.44 -32.25
C GLU A 199 7.70 1.63 -31.68
N GLU A 200 6.37 1.68 -31.85
CA GLU A 200 5.52 2.69 -31.22
C GLU A 200 5.56 2.60 -29.69
N LEU A 201 5.61 1.39 -29.13
CA LEU A 201 5.76 1.22 -27.67
C LEU A 201 7.13 1.69 -27.19
N ARG A 202 8.19 1.43 -27.96
CA ARG A 202 9.54 1.93 -27.69
C ARG A 202 9.57 3.44 -27.80
N ASP A 203 8.89 4.01 -28.78
CA ASP A 203 8.82 5.45 -28.99
C ASP A 203 7.99 6.13 -27.91
N LEU A 204 6.87 5.53 -27.47
CA LEU A 204 6.08 5.97 -26.31
C LEU A 204 6.86 5.80 -24.99
N GLY A 205 7.61 4.72 -24.85
CA GLY A 205 8.51 4.51 -23.72
C GLY A 205 9.65 5.53 -23.73
N SER A 206 10.20 5.82 -24.90
CA SER A 206 11.22 6.85 -25.09
C SER A 206 10.66 8.24 -24.87
N SER A 207 9.39 8.50 -25.22
CA SER A 207 8.72 9.78 -24.97
C SER A 207 8.34 9.93 -23.50
N THR A 208 8.05 8.83 -22.80
CA THR A 208 7.86 8.80 -21.34
C THR A 208 9.18 9.05 -20.63
N ALA A 209 10.23 8.35 -21.03
CA ALA A 209 11.59 8.56 -20.53
C ALA A 209 12.08 9.97 -20.86
N LYS A 210 11.78 10.47 -22.07
CA LYS A 210 12.03 11.86 -22.46
C LYS A 210 11.14 12.80 -21.66
N GLN A 211 9.86 12.61 -21.42
CA GLN A 211 9.10 13.57 -20.60
C GLN A 211 9.53 13.56 -19.14
N LEU A 212 10.04 12.42 -18.65
CA LEU A 212 10.79 12.37 -17.40
C LEU A 212 12.11 13.14 -17.51
N MET A 213 12.88 13.00 -18.60
CA MET A 213 14.19 13.64 -18.82
C MET A 213 14.10 15.06 -19.40
N ARG A 214 13.63 15.23 -20.65
CA ARG A 214 13.28 16.42 -21.45
C ARG A 214 12.38 17.46 -20.77
N ARG A 215 11.81 17.21 -19.59
CA ARG A 215 11.40 18.32 -18.71
C ARG A 215 12.56 19.29 -18.41
N SER A 216 13.81 18.91 -18.71
CA SER A 216 15.03 19.74 -18.68
C SER A 216 15.56 20.27 -20.04
N VAL A 217 15.04 19.84 -21.21
CA VAL A 217 15.73 20.12 -22.51
C VAL A 217 15.01 21.15 -23.39
N GLU A 218 13.68 21.20 -23.41
CA GLU A 218 12.95 22.17 -24.26
C GLU A 218 12.98 23.62 -23.70
N ALA A 219 13.41 23.76 -22.45
CA ALA A 219 13.61 25.04 -21.80
C ALA A 219 14.80 25.87 -22.31
N THR A 220 15.78 25.23 -22.96
CA THR A 220 16.97 25.91 -23.47
C THR A 220 16.69 26.72 -24.73
N VAL A 221 15.63 26.39 -25.48
CA VAL A 221 15.20 27.15 -26.67
C VAL A 221 14.17 28.23 -26.31
N ALA A 222 13.36 28.01 -25.27
CA ALA A 222 12.29 28.92 -24.84
C ALA A 222 12.76 30.32 -24.37
N ILE A 223 14.03 30.48 -23.95
CA ILE A 223 14.55 31.82 -23.56
C ILE A 223 15.22 32.56 -24.72
N THR A 224 15.66 31.89 -25.79
CA THR A 224 16.12 32.60 -27.00
C THR A 224 14.99 32.90 -27.98
N LYS A 225 13.84 32.23 -27.85
CA LYS A 225 12.61 32.48 -28.60
C LYS A 225 11.44 32.95 -27.71
N ARG A 226 11.65 33.96 -26.85
CA ARG A 226 10.58 34.97 -26.64
C ARG A 226 10.45 35.85 -27.89
N SER A 227 10.30 35.19 -29.03
CA SER A 227 9.99 35.83 -30.29
C SER A 227 8.47 35.85 -30.39
N ALA A 228 7.90 36.92 -30.93
CA ALA A 228 6.49 36.97 -31.34
C ALA A 228 6.23 36.05 -32.55
N THR A 229 6.72 34.82 -32.47
CA THR A 229 6.56 33.75 -33.45
C THR A 229 5.42 32.86 -32.96
N TYR A 230 4.62 32.34 -33.88
CA TYR A 230 3.50 31.45 -33.57
C TYR A 230 3.87 30.30 -32.63
N GLU A 231 5.06 29.73 -32.78
CA GLU A 231 5.60 28.66 -31.94
C GLU A 231 5.72 29.06 -30.46
N GLY A 232 6.18 30.29 -30.16
CA GLY A 232 6.30 30.77 -28.77
C GLY A 232 4.95 31.10 -28.13
N ILE A 233 3.98 31.59 -28.93
CA ILE A 233 2.60 31.84 -28.45
C ILE A 233 1.92 30.52 -28.13
N GLU A 234 2.11 29.50 -28.97
CA GLU A 234 1.55 28.16 -28.74
C GLU A 234 2.18 27.50 -27.49
N GLU A 235 3.48 27.67 -27.26
CA GLU A 235 4.16 27.24 -26.03
C GLU A 235 3.62 27.97 -24.79
N ASP A 236 3.42 29.29 -24.84
CA ASP A 236 2.85 30.08 -23.74
C ASP A 236 1.40 29.66 -23.42
N VAL A 237 0.60 29.39 -24.45
CA VAL A 237 -0.77 28.89 -24.31
C VAL A 237 -0.77 27.45 -23.75
N ALA A 238 0.12 26.58 -24.21
CA ALA A 238 0.25 25.21 -23.69
C ALA A 238 0.78 25.17 -22.24
N MET A 239 1.59 26.16 -21.84
CA MET A 239 2.03 26.32 -20.45
C MET A 239 0.87 26.74 -19.53
N GLN A 240 -0.06 27.56 -20.03
CA GLN A 240 -1.28 27.96 -19.30
C GLN A 240 -2.33 26.84 -19.27
N HIS A 241 -2.54 26.14 -20.40
CA HIS A 241 -3.49 25.04 -20.55
C HIS A 241 -2.75 23.74 -20.87
N PRO A 242 -2.43 22.91 -19.85
CA PRO A 242 -1.70 21.68 -20.08
C PRO A 242 -2.56 20.69 -20.86
N GLN A 243 -2.06 20.26 -22.03
CA GLN A 243 -2.70 19.18 -22.76
C GLN A 243 -2.40 17.83 -22.10
N LEU A 244 -3.45 17.03 -21.89
CA LEU A 244 -3.36 15.73 -21.23
C LEU A 244 -3.05 14.65 -22.25
N ASN A 245 -1.89 14.01 -22.12
CA ASN A 245 -1.54 12.86 -22.96
C ASN A 245 -1.98 11.56 -22.25
N ALA A 246 -3.21 11.13 -22.49
CA ALA A 246 -3.78 9.98 -21.79
C ALA A 246 -2.96 8.68 -21.95
N SER A 247 -2.39 8.44 -23.14
CA SER A 247 -1.54 7.26 -23.43
C SER A 247 -0.26 7.24 -22.60
N LEU A 248 0.41 8.39 -22.51
CA LEU A 248 1.59 8.59 -21.68
C LEU A 248 1.26 8.42 -20.19
N GLY A 249 0.16 9.04 -19.76
CA GLY A 249 -0.30 8.92 -18.38
C GLY A 249 -0.60 7.48 -18.00
N LEU A 250 -1.29 6.73 -18.88
CA LEU A 250 -1.57 5.31 -18.66
C LEU A 250 -0.29 4.47 -18.61
N LEU A 251 0.66 4.67 -19.54
CA LEU A 251 1.94 3.97 -19.51
C LEU A 251 2.67 4.23 -18.19
N ALA A 252 2.71 5.50 -17.75
CA ALA A 252 3.32 5.88 -16.49
C ALA A 252 2.65 5.19 -15.29
N VAL A 253 1.31 5.08 -15.26
CA VAL A 253 0.59 4.33 -14.20
C VAL A 253 0.93 2.85 -14.22
N ILE A 254 0.95 2.22 -15.40
CA ILE A 254 1.26 0.78 -15.53
C ILE A 254 2.67 0.51 -15.00
N VAL A 255 3.66 1.28 -15.45
CA VAL A 255 5.05 1.13 -14.99
C VAL A 255 5.16 1.43 -13.50
N ALA A 256 4.51 2.49 -12.99
CA ALA A 256 4.47 2.79 -11.56
C ALA A 256 3.86 1.63 -10.75
N CYS A 257 2.78 1.01 -11.23
CA CYS A 257 2.15 -0.13 -10.56
C CYS A 257 3.07 -1.36 -10.55
N VAL A 258 3.80 -1.63 -11.63
CA VAL A 258 4.78 -2.72 -11.69
C VAL A 258 5.90 -2.48 -10.69
N LEU A 259 6.49 -1.28 -10.67
CA LEU A 259 7.53 -0.91 -9.73
C LEU A 259 7.03 -0.96 -8.27
N SER A 260 5.79 -0.53 -8.02
CA SER A 260 5.16 -0.60 -6.70
C SER A 260 5.01 -2.02 -6.19
N GLY A 261 4.51 -2.92 -7.05
CA GLY A 261 4.37 -4.33 -6.72
C GLY A 261 5.71 -4.99 -6.44
N LEU A 262 6.72 -4.70 -7.28
CA LEU A 262 8.07 -5.23 -7.10
C LEU A 262 8.70 -4.71 -5.80
N ALA A 263 8.67 -3.39 -5.56
CA ALA A 263 9.24 -2.77 -4.38
C ALA A 263 8.57 -3.25 -3.09
N GLY A 264 7.24 -3.35 -3.07
CA GLY A 264 6.47 -3.80 -1.92
C GLY A 264 6.74 -5.25 -1.55
N VAL A 265 6.75 -6.14 -2.55
CA VAL A 265 7.02 -7.57 -2.35
C VAL A 265 8.47 -7.82 -1.96
N TYR A 266 9.41 -7.09 -2.56
CA TYR A 266 10.83 -7.19 -2.21
C TYR A 266 11.11 -6.65 -0.80
N PHE A 267 10.48 -5.53 -0.42
CA PHE A 267 10.51 -5.03 0.95
C PHE A 267 9.93 -6.04 1.95
N GLU A 268 8.79 -6.67 1.63
CA GLU A 268 8.20 -7.73 2.45
C GLU A 268 9.15 -8.93 2.60
N LYS A 269 9.83 -9.31 1.52
CA LYS A 269 10.84 -10.37 1.53
C LYS A 269 11.98 -10.04 2.50
N ILE A 270 12.56 -8.84 2.40
CA ILE A 270 13.65 -8.41 3.27
C ILE A 270 13.20 -8.36 4.73
N LEU A 271 11.99 -7.85 5.01
CA LEU A 271 11.47 -7.82 6.37
C LEU A 271 11.35 -9.22 6.99
N LYS A 272 11.05 -10.24 6.18
CA LYS A 272 10.92 -11.63 6.64
C LYS A 272 12.25 -12.38 6.74
N GLU A 273 13.18 -12.09 5.83
CA GLU A 273 14.50 -12.73 5.82
C GLU A 273 15.47 -12.10 6.83
N SER A 274 15.15 -10.92 7.36
CA SER A 274 16.03 -10.26 8.30
C SER A 274 16.08 -10.99 9.65
N THR A 275 17.29 -11.39 10.02
CA THR A 275 17.61 -12.03 11.31
C THR A 275 17.62 -11.05 12.47
N THR A 276 17.62 -9.74 12.21
CA THR A 276 17.60 -8.69 13.25
C THR A 276 16.17 -8.17 13.45
N PRO A 277 15.60 -8.30 14.68
CA PRO A 277 14.29 -7.75 15.00
C PRO A 277 14.42 -6.22 15.13
N ALA A 278 14.30 -5.51 14.02
CA ALA A 278 14.23 -4.05 14.00
C ALA A 278 12.76 -3.59 13.99
N SER A 279 12.46 -2.49 14.67
CA SER A 279 11.12 -1.92 14.66
C SER A 279 10.73 -1.42 13.26
N LEU A 280 9.42 -1.36 12.99
CA LEU A 280 8.90 -0.83 11.73
C LEU A 280 9.38 0.61 11.48
N TRP A 281 9.55 1.40 12.54
CA TRP A 281 10.06 2.78 12.45
C TRP A 281 11.52 2.83 12.04
N VAL A 282 12.38 1.98 12.61
CA VAL A 282 13.79 1.85 12.18
C VAL A 282 13.88 1.43 10.71
N ARG A 283 13.03 0.48 10.27
CA ARG A 283 12.96 0.07 8.86
C ARG A 283 12.50 1.20 7.94
N ASN A 284 11.54 2.02 8.38
CA ASN A 284 11.11 3.22 7.65
C ASN A 284 12.21 4.29 7.57
N VAL A 285 13.02 4.46 8.63
CA VAL A 285 14.20 5.33 8.60
C VAL A 285 15.22 4.82 7.58
N GLN A 286 15.55 3.53 7.61
CA GLN A 286 16.45 2.91 6.63
C GLN A 286 15.95 3.14 5.20
N LEU A 287 14.67 2.83 4.94
CA LEU A 287 14.07 2.98 3.62
C LEU A 287 14.08 4.44 3.14
N SER A 288 13.70 5.38 4.02
CA SER A 288 13.67 6.82 3.68
C SER A 288 15.07 7.41 3.53
N PHE A 289 16.06 6.91 4.28
CA PHE A 289 17.45 7.32 4.13
C PHE A 289 17.99 6.88 2.78
N TYR A 290 17.77 5.62 2.38
CA TYR A 290 18.22 5.13 1.08
C TYR A 290 17.43 5.71 -0.10
N SER A 291 16.20 6.21 0.09
CA SER A 291 15.41 6.84 -0.98
C SER A 291 15.88 8.26 -1.31
N LEU A 292 16.59 8.93 -0.39
CA LEU A 292 17.18 10.25 -0.63
C LEU A 292 18.20 10.24 -1.78
N PHE A 293 19.03 9.20 -1.87
CA PHE A 293 20.05 9.12 -2.91
C PHE A 293 19.45 9.11 -4.33
N PRO A 294 18.55 8.18 -4.70
CA PRO A 294 17.93 8.22 -6.02
C PRO A 294 17.07 9.48 -6.22
N ALA A 295 16.44 10.03 -5.18
CA ALA A 295 15.64 11.25 -5.32
C ALA A 295 16.52 12.47 -5.65
N LEU A 296 17.67 12.59 -4.97
CA LEU A 296 18.63 13.66 -5.19
C LEU A 296 19.40 13.48 -6.49
N PHE A 297 20.02 12.31 -6.69
CA PHE A 297 20.88 12.09 -7.85
C PHE A 297 20.06 11.88 -9.11
N LEU A 298 19.17 10.87 -9.16
CA LEU A 298 18.41 10.57 -10.37
C LEU A 298 17.35 11.64 -10.66
N GLY A 299 16.65 12.13 -9.63
CA GLY A 299 15.62 13.14 -9.78
C GLY A 299 16.19 14.55 -9.93
N VAL A 300 16.75 15.10 -8.85
CA VAL A 300 17.14 16.51 -8.81
C VAL A 300 18.38 16.79 -9.68
N ALA A 301 19.42 15.96 -9.64
CA ALA A 301 20.69 16.25 -10.31
C ALA A 301 20.69 15.81 -11.80
N PHE A 302 20.26 14.59 -12.11
CA PHE A 302 20.32 14.05 -13.47
C PHE A 302 19.13 14.44 -14.34
N VAL A 303 17.91 14.44 -13.78
CA VAL A 303 16.70 14.72 -14.56
C VAL A 303 16.46 16.23 -14.68
N ASP A 304 16.37 16.95 -13.56
CA ASP A 304 15.98 18.37 -13.55
C ASP A 304 17.15 19.33 -13.22
N GLY A 305 18.39 18.84 -13.14
CA GLY A 305 19.52 19.61 -12.59
C GLY A 305 19.85 20.88 -13.36
N GLU A 306 19.89 20.81 -14.70
CA GLU A 306 20.14 21.98 -15.55
C GLU A 306 19.07 23.06 -15.34
N ASP A 307 17.79 22.67 -15.34
CA ASP A 307 16.69 23.60 -15.16
C ASP A 307 16.60 24.15 -13.73
N ILE A 308 16.92 23.35 -12.71
CA ILE A 308 16.98 23.81 -11.33
C ILE A 308 18.09 24.85 -11.13
N THR A 309 19.24 24.71 -11.80
CA THR A 309 20.30 25.73 -11.71
C THR A 309 19.91 27.04 -12.37
N ARG A 310 19.02 27.00 -13.37
CA ARG A 310 18.55 28.19 -14.11
C ARG A 310 17.39 28.91 -13.41
N TYR A 311 16.39 28.17 -12.94
CA TYR A 311 15.15 28.73 -12.40
C TYR A 311 15.08 28.73 -10.87
N GLY A 312 15.97 27.97 -10.22
CA GLY A 312 15.98 27.75 -8.79
C GLY A 312 15.14 26.54 -8.37
N PHE A 313 15.51 25.97 -7.21
CA PHE A 313 14.92 24.75 -6.67
C PHE A 313 13.43 24.88 -6.30
N PHE A 314 13.02 26.06 -5.82
CA PHE A 314 11.66 26.33 -5.34
C PHE A 314 10.78 27.08 -6.35
N VAL A 315 11.12 27.05 -7.64
CA VAL A 315 10.29 27.69 -8.67
C VAL A 315 8.89 27.06 -8.71
N GLY A 316 7.85 27.90 -8.78
CA GLY A 316 6.46 27.45 -8.86
C GLY A 316 5.91 26.79 -7.58
N TYR A 317 6.63 26.86 -6.45
CA TYR A 317 6.12 26.39 -5.16
C TYR A 317 5.09 27.38 -4.61
N ASN A 318 3.93 26.85 -4.24
CA ASN A 318 2.90 27.57 -3.51
C ASN A 318 2.37 26.73 -2.35
N TRP A 319 1.40 27.25 -1.62
CA TRP A 319 0.82 26.53 -0.48
C TRP A 319 0.18 25.19 -0.87
N VAL A 320 -0.37 25.06 -2.08
CA VAL A 320 -0.97 23.81 -2.59
C VAL A 320 0.11 22.74 -2.79
N VAL A 321 1.27 23.11 -3.36
CA VAL A 321 2.40 22.20 -3.54
C VAL A 321 2.93 21.72 -2.19
N TRP A 322 3.10 22.64 -1.22
CA TRP A 322 3.50 22.28 0.14
C TRP A 322 2.47 21.36 0.82
N ALA A 323 1.17 21.66 0.66
CA ALA A 323 0.11 20.80 1.16
C ALA A 323 0.20 19.40 0.53
N ALA A 324 0.43 19.27 -0.78
CA ALA A 324 0.59 17.99 -1.46
C ALA A 324 1.78 17.19 -0.90
N ILE A 325 2.94 17.82 -0.71
CA ILE A 325 4.16 17.18 -0.20
C ILE A 325 3.98 16.73 1.25
N ILE A 326 3.45 17.60 2.12
CA ILE A 326 3.20 17.28 3.53
C ILE A 326 2.17 16.17 3.65
N MET A 327 1.08 16.25 2.87
CA MET A 327 0.06 15.21 2.80
C MET A 327 0.72 13.91 2.36
N GLN A 328 1.52 13.89 1.30
CA GLN A 328 2.20 12.67 0.82
C GLN A 328 3.10 12.03 1.89
N ALA A 329 3.88 12.83 2.61
CA ALA A 329 4.76 12.35 3.67
C ALA A 329 3.95 11.78 4.86
N PHE A 330 2.90 12.48 5.28
CA PHE A 330 1.98 12.02 6.33
C PHE A 330 1.27 10.71 5.91
N GLY A 331 0.90 10.57 4.64
CA GLY A 331 0.32 9.35 4.09
C GLY A 331 1.21 8.13 4.28
N GLY A 332 2.53 8.28 4.14
CA GLY A 332 3.50 7.22 4.41
C GLY A 332 3.45 6.75 5.88
N VAL A 333 3.33 7.69 6.82
CA VAL A 333 3.20 7.39 8.26
C VAL A 333 1.87 6.71 8.56
N VAL A 334 0.76 7.21 8.00
CA VAL A 334 -0.58 6.63 8.18
C VAL A 334 -0.62 5.19 7.66
N VAL A 335 0.01 4.90 6.52
CA VAL A 335 0.09 3.53 5.99
C VAL A 335 0.85 2.61 6.96
N ALA A 336 1.95 3.07 7.56
CA ALA A 336 2.68 2.30 8.57
C ALA A 336 1.82 2.01 9.82
N LEU A 337 1.08 3.02 10.31
CA LEU A 337 0.16 2.87 11.43
C LEU A 337 -0.99 1.90 11.12
N VAL A 338 -1.56 1.96 9.92
CA VAL A 338 -2.63 1.05 9.49
C VAL A 338 -2.13 -0.38 9.45
N VAL A 339 -0.90 -0.63 8.98
CA VAL A 339 -0.30 -1.97 9.01
C VAL A 339 -0.13 -2.48 10.46
N GLN A 340 0.15 -1.58 11.41
CA GLN A 340 0.34 -1.93 12.81
C GLN A 340 -0.98 -2.19 13.56
N TYR A 341 -2.02 -1.38 13.29
CA TYR A 341 -3.24 -1.33 14.12
C TYR A 341 -4.51 -1.85 13.44
N ALA A 342 -4.57 -1.86 12.11
CA ALA A 342 -5.76 -2.21 11.34
C ALA A 342 -5.55 -3.48 10.49
N ASP A 343 -6.63 -4.23 10.27
CA ASP A 343 -6.59 -5.42 9.43
C ASP A 343 -6.53 -5.05 7.95
N ASN A 344 -5.90 -5.89 7.14
CA ASN A 344 -5.79 -5.69 5.68
C ASN A 344 -7.16 -5.51 4.99
N ILE A 345 -8.22 -6.09 5.56
CA ILE A 345 -9.61 -5.91 5.10
C ILE A 345 -10.06 -4.46 5.26
N ALA A 346 -9.77 -3.86 6.41
CA ALA A 346 -10.21 -2.51 6.74
C ALA A 346 -9.49 -1.45 5.88
N LYS A 347 -8.19 -1.65 5.60
CA LYS A 347 -7.42 -0.83 4.66
C LYS A 347 -8.10 -0.77 3.28
N ASN A 348 -8.62 -1.89 2.79
CA ASN A 348 -9.24 -1.95 1.46
C ASN A 348 -10.63 -1.32 1.44
N PHE A 349 -11.37 -1.37 2.55
CA PHE A 349 -12.59 -0.56 2.72
C PHE A 349 -12.28 0.94 2.66
N ALA A 350 -11.27 1.41 3.39
CA ALA A 350 -10.84 2.81 3.33
C ALA A 350 -10.44 3.24 1.91
N THR A 351 -9.74 2.37 1.19
CA THR A 351 -9.34 2.62 -0.21
C THR A 351 -10.54 2.63 -1.17
N SER A 352 -11.54 1.78 -0.93
CA SER A 352 -12.78 1.74 -1.74
C SER A 352 -13.62 3.00 -1.54
N ILE A 353 -13.77 3.44 -0.29
CA ILE A 353 -14.47 4.68 0.05
C ILE A 353 -13.72 5.88 -0.54
N SER A 354 -12.38 5.89 -0.50
CA SER A 354 -11.61 6.99 -1.08
C SER A 354 -11.77 7.08 -2.59
N ILE A 355 -11.93 5.97 -3.32
CA ILE A 355 -12.26 6.00 -4.78
C ILE A 355 -13.57 6.74 -5.01
N ILE A 356 -14.62 6.40 -4.26
CA ILE A 356 -15.94 7.01 -4.42
C ILE A 356 -15.88 8.50 -4.07
N ILE A 357 -15.28 8.85 -2.93
CA ILE A 357 -15.14 10.25 -2.48
C ILE A 357 -14.37 11.07 -3.52
N SER A 358 -13.21 10.58 -3.98
CA SER A 358 -12.43 11.30 -4.99
C SER A 358 -13.19 11.48 -6.28
N CYS A 359 -13.95 10.48 -6.73
CA CYS A 359 -14.79 10.60 -7.91
C CYS A 359 -15.84 11.72 -7.75
N LEU A 360 -16.56 11.76 -6.62
CA LEU A 360 -17.54 12.81 -6.34
C LEU A 360 -16.89 14.20 -6.32
N PHE A 361 -15.72 14.33 -5.70
CA PHE A 361 -14.97 15.58 -5.72
C PHE A 361 -14.42 15.93 -7.10
N SER A 362 -14.04 14.95 -7.93
CA SER A 362 -13.60 15.22 -9.30
C SER A 362 -14.73 15.75 -10.18
N VAL A 363 -15.95 15.26 -10.00
CA VAL A 363 -17.14 15.82 -10.67
C VAL A 363 -17.39 17.25 -10.22
N TYR A 364 -17.29 17.51 -8.92
CA TYR A 364 -17.58 18.84 -8.37
C TYR A 364 -16.49 19.88 -8.64
N LEU A 365 -15.21 19.51 -8.52
CA LEU A 365 -14.06 20.43 -8.62
C LEU A 365 -13.45 20.53 -10.01
N PHE A 366 -13.50 19.45 -10.79
CA PHE A 366 -12.86 19.36 -12.10
C PHE A 366 -13.87 19.17 -13.25
N SER A 367 -15.18 19.27 -12.96
CA SER A 367 -16.26 19.06 -13.94
C SER A 367 -16.11 17.77 -14.74
N PHE A 368 -15.70 16.69 -14.07
CA PHE A 368 -15.48 15.39 -14.72
C PHE A 368 -16.81 14.75 -15.17
N ASP A 369 -16.91 14.42 -16.45
CA ASP A 369 -18.08 13.76 -17.03
C ASP A 369 -18.12 12.27 -16.67
N ILE A 370 -19.12 11.87 -15.89
CA ILE A 370 -19.31 10.47 -15.53
C ILE A 370 -19.97 9.73 -16.69
N THR A 371 -19.20 8.85 -17.34
CA THR A 371 -19.72 7.94 -18.35
C THR A 371 -20.28 6.66 -17.73
N LEU A 372 -21.20 5.99 -18.44
CA LEU A 372 -21.73 4.70 -18.00
C LEU A 372 -20.61 3.63 -17.91
N SER A 373 -19.65 3.65 -18.84
CA SER A 373 -18.49 2.76 -18.80
C SER A 373 -17.67 2.99 -17.52
N TYR A 374 -17.47 4.24 -17.13
CA TYR A 374 -16.76 4.59 -15.90
C TYR A 374 -17.46 4.03 -14.65
N ILE A 375 -18.79 4.16 -14.54
CA ILE A 375 -19.56 3.62 -13.40
C ILE A 375 -19.47 2.09 -13.34
N VAL A 376 -19.71 1.43 -14.48
CA VAL A 376 -19.68 -0.05 -14.56
C VAL A 376 -18.28 -0.56 -14.25
N GLY A 377 -17.24 0.01 -14.87
CA GLY A 377 -15.85 -0.38 -14.66
C GLY A 377 -15.40 -0.14 -13.21
N THR A 378 -15.72 1.01 -12.61
CA THR A 378 -15.40 1.31 -11.21
C THR A 378 -16.10 0.33 -10.25
N SER A 379 -17.36 -0.01 -10.51
CA SER A 379 -18.12 -0.98 -9.71
C SER A 379 -17.47 -2.37 -9.75
N ILE A 380 -17.02 -2.80 -10.93
CA ILE A 380 -16.29 -4.06 -11.13
C ILE A 380 -14.95 -4.04 -10.37
N VAL A 381 -14.19 -2.93 -10.42
CA VAL A 381 -12.92 -2.77 -9.70
C VAL A 381 -13.12 -2.86 -8.18
N LEU A 382 -14.14 -2.18 -7.65
CA LEU A 382 -14.47 -2.23 -6.22
C LEU A 382 -14.87 -3.65 -5.79
N PHE A 383 -15.72 -4.31 -6.57
CA PHE A 383 -16.15 -5.68 -6.28
C PHE A 383 -14.98 -6.69 -6.36
N SER A 384 -14.12 -6.57 -7.37
CA SER A 384 -12.91 -7.37 -7.49
C SER A 384 -11.97 -7.17 -6.30
N THR A 385 -11.73 -5.91 -5.91
CA THR A 385 -10.87 -5.56 -4.77
C THR A 385 -11.41 -6.17 -3.47
N TYR A 386 -12.74 -6.14 -3.28
CA TYR A 386 -13.39 -6.81 -2.15
C TYR A 386 -13.19 -8.33 -2.20
N LEU A 387 -13.39 -8.96 -3.35
CA LEU A 387 -13.25 -10.41 -3.51
C LEU A 387 -11.81 -10.89 -3.23
N TYR A 388 -10.81 -10.16 -3.71
CA TYR A 388 -9.39 -10.49 -3.49
C TYR A 388 -9.00 -10.46 -2.00
N THR A 389 -9.61 -9.54 -1.26
CA THR A 389 -9.28 -9.24 0.15
C THR A 389 -9.99 -10.17 1.13
N LYS A 390 -11.10 -10.78 0.70
CA LYS A 390 -11.85 -11.71 1.54
C LYS A 390 -10.98 -12.92 1.88
N ASN A 391 -10.63 -13.07 3.16
CA ASN A 391 -9.90 -14.24 3.63
C ASN A 391 -10.67 -15.51 3.28
N GLU A 392 -10.03 -16.41 2.54
CA GLU A 392 -10.55 -17.75 2.39
C GLU A 392 -10.52 -18.39 3.77
N ARG A 393 -11.70 -18.77 4.28
CA ARG A 393 -11.78 -19.60 5.48
C ARG A 393 -11.00 -20.86 5.17
N GLY A 394 -9.81 -20.97 5.78
CA GLY A 394 -8.85 -22.02 5.47
C GLY A 394 -9.54 -23.38 5.46
N ALA A 395 -9.34 -24.13 4.38
CA ALA A 395 -9.52 -25.57 4.43
C ALA A 395 -8.64 -26.05 5.60
N ARG A 396 -9.28 -26.53 6.68
CA ARG A 396 -8.54 -27.16 7.78
C ARG A 396 -7.64 -28.22 7.13
N PRO A 397 -6.33 -28.28 7.45
CA PRO A 397 -5.54 -29.43 7.05
C PRO A 397 -6.26 -30.69 7.55
N PRO A 398 -6.34 -31.76 6.75
CA PRO A 398 -6.99 -32.99 7.20
C PRO A 398 -6.33 -33.43 8.51
N PRO A 399 -7.10 -33.93 9.49
CA PRO A 399 -6.52 -34.37 10.75
C PRO A 399 -5.47 -35.44 10.47
N ILE A 400 -4.26 -35.23 10.99
CA ILE A 400 -3.19 -36.21 10.96
C ILE A 400 -3.73 -37.45 11.67
N ARG A 401 -4.07 -38.51 10.93
CA ARG A 401 -4.27 -39.84 11.50
C ARG A 401 -2.89 -40.31 11.95
N ILE A 402 -2.60 -40.09 13.23
CA ILE A 402 -1.55 -40.84 13.90
C ILE A 402 -2.02 -42.29 13.81
N ALA A 403 -1.32 -43.11 13.04
CA ALA A 403 -1.54 -44.55 13.11
C ALA A 403 -1.18 -44.95 14.54
N ASP A 404 -2.14 -45.51 15.28
CA ASP A 404 -1.85 -46.18 16.53
C ASP A 404 -0.83 -47.27 16.19
N TYR A 405 0.44 -47.03 16.53
CA TYR A 405 1.44 -48.06 16.48
C TYR A 405 1.08 -49.01 17.62
N GLU A 406 0.47 -50.14 17.28
CA GLU A 406 0.40 -51.25 18.22
C GLU A 406 1.85 -51.70 18.43
N LYS A 407 2.43 -51.21 19.53
CA LYS A 407 3.79 -51.53 19.94
C LYS A 407 3.83 -53.04 20.17
N THR A 408 4.42 -53.79 19.24
CA THR A 408 4.67 -55.22 19.42
C THR A 408 5.62 -55.40 20.59
N ILE A 409 5.05 -55.69 21.76
CA ILE A 409 5.81 -56.06 22.96
C ILE A 409 6.33 -57.47 22.70
N VAL A 410 7.58 -57.58 22.26
CA VAL A 410 8.34 -58.84 22.32
C VAL A 410 9.07 -58.82 23.66
N GLY A 411 8.60 -59.64 24.61
CA GLY A 411 9.15 -59.73 25.96
C GLY A 411 8.16 -59.20 27.00
N GLY A 412 7.42 -60.12 27.62
CA GLY A 412 6.35 -59.81 28.56
C GLY A 412 6.86 -59.37 29.94
N GLU A 413 7.24 -58.10 30.09
CA GLU A 413 7.26 -57.44 31.38
C GLU A 413 6.50 -56.10 31.34
N PRO A 414 5.59 -55.83 32.30
CA PRO A 414 4.83 -54.58 32.35
C PRO A 414 5.72 -53.40 32.74
N SER A 415 5.46 -52.23 32.14
CA SER A 415 6.13 -50.98 32.48
C SER A 415 5.74 -50.54 33.90
N TYR A 416 6.71 -50.00 34.64
CA TYR A 416 6.61 -49.52 36.04
C TYR A 416 5.46 -48.53 36.32
N PHE A 417 4.79 -48.00 35.29
CA PHE A 417 3.67 -47.06 35.41
C PHE A 417 2.26 -47.67 35.36
N ASP A 418 2.10 -48.98 35.12
CA ASP A 418 0.79 -49.63 34.95
C ASP A 418 0.23 -50.31 36.21
N VAL A 419 0.65 -49.91 37.41
CA VAL A 419 0.06 -50.43 38.67
C VAL A 419 -0.98 -49.45 39.22
N ALA A 420 -2.22 -49.59 38.76
CA ALA A 420 -3.39 -49.02 39.44
C ALA A 420 -4.29 -50.17 39.94
N PRO A 421 -4.66 -50.22 41.24
CA PRO A 421 -5.45 -51.32 41.76
C PRO A 421 -6.94 -51.12 41.49
N GLY A 422 -7.52 -52.08 40.76
CA GLY A 422 -8.90 -52.53 40.93
C GLY A 422 -10.00 -51.75 40.21
N SER A 423 -10.53 -52.32 39.13
CA SER A 423 -11.97 -52.63 39.02
C SER A 423 -12.29 -53.38 37.71
N ALA A 424 -12.82 -54.59 37.89
CA ALA A 424 -13.76 -55.36 37.07
C ALA A 424 -13.78 -55.25 35.52
N ARG A 425 -13.43 -56.39 34.91
CA ARG A 425 -13.99 -57.03 33.70
C ARG A 425 -15.10 -56.28 32.93
N SER A 426 -14.91 -56.14 31.62
CA SER A 426 -15.99 -56.42 30.66
C SER A 426 -15.44 -56.97 29.34
N ALA A 427 -16.17 -57.92 28.78
CA ALA A 427 -15.74 -58.86 27.75
C ALA A 427 -16.05 -58.39 26.31
N LYS A 428 -15.18 -58.81 25.37
CA LYS A 428 -15.38 -59.19 23.94
C LYS A 428 -16.83 -59.04 23.41
N THR A 429 -17.16 -58.35 22.30
CA THR A 429 -16.90 -58.57 20.84
C THR A 429 -18.13 -57.98 20.05
N PRO A 430 -18.26 -58.02 18.70
CA PRO A 430 -17.37 -57.61 17.61
C PRO A 430 -18.09 -56.71 16.55
N LYS A 431 -17.35 -56.35 15.48
CA LYS A 431 -17.73 -55.59 14.27
C LYS A 431 -19.07 -55.97 13.62
N GLY A 432 -19.81 -54.97 13.14
CA GLY A 432 -20.95 -55.08 12.23
C GLY A 432 -21.04 -53.88 11.26
N ASP A 433 -21.32 -54.17 10.00
CA ASP A 433 -21.24 -53.31 8.82
C ASP A 433 -22.34 -52.23 8.70
N ARG A 434 -21.97 -51.17 7.97
CA ARG A 434 -22.73 -50.27 7.07
C ARG A 434 -24.17 -49.81 7.39
N SER A 435 -24.31 -48.49 7.21
CA SER A 435 -25.45 -47.71 6.66
C SER A 435 -26.39 -47.02 7.65
N ASN A 436 -26.60 -45.73 7.39
CA ASN A 436 -27.66 -44.82 7.83
C ASN A 436 -27.88 -44.59 9.34
N ALA A 437 -27.44 -43.43 9.83
CA ALA A 437 -28.28 -42.57 10.67
C ALA A 437 -27.73 -41.13 10.69
N LEU A 438 -28.46 -40.23 10.01
CA LEU A 438 -28.51 -38.81 10.39
C LEU A 438 -29.04 -38.70 11.82
N GLY A 439 -28.45 -37.83 12.65
CA GLY A 439 -29.08 -37.46 13.92
C GLY A 439 -28.13 -36.90 14.96
N VAL A 440 -28.08 -35.57 15.02
CA VAL A 440 -28.04 -34.73 16.23
C VAL A 440 -27.46 -35.37 17.50
N GLY A 441 -26.30 -34.87 17.94
CA GLY A 441 -25.75 -35.16 19.27
C GLY A 441 -24.85 -34.01 19.73
N VAL A 442 -25.45 -33.04 20.41
CA VAL A 442 -24.78 -31.99 21.17
C VAL A 442 -23.93 -32.66 22.26
N ALA A 443 -22.61 -32.45 22.25
CA ALA A 443 -21.75 -32.76 23.38
C ALA A 443 -21.01 -31.47 23.78
N SER A 444 -21.63 -30.74 24.70
CA SER A 444 -21.01 -29.66 25.45
C SER A 444 -20.12 -30.26 26.54
N SER A 445 -18.81 -30.05 26.46
CA SER A 445 -17.91 -30.28 27.59
C SER A 445 -16.90 -29.14 27.68
N ARG A 446 -17.33 -28.04 28.34
CA ARG A 446 -16.39 -27.15 29.03
C ARG A 446 -15.99 -27.85 30.34
N PRO A 447 -14.70 -27.90 30.72
CA PRO A 447 -14.30 -28.37 32.03
C PRO A 447 -14.62 -27.28 33.07
N SER A 448 -15.46 -27.61 34.04
CA SER A 448 -15.71 -26.80 35.23
C SER A 448 -14.51 -26.89 36.19
N THR A 449 -13.94 -25.73 36.52
CA THR A 449 -12.98 -25.52 37.63
C THR A 449 -13.67 -25.71 38.99
N PRO A 450 -13.04 -26.38 39.97
CA PRO A 450 -13.63 -26.53 41.30
C PRO A 450 -13.35 -25.30 42.18
N ASN A 451 -14.42 -24.70 42.72
CA ASN A 451 -14.34 -23.71 43.79
C ASN A 451 -14.08 -24.43 45.13
N LEU A 452 -13.05 -24.00 45.86
CA LEU A 452 -12.82 -24.39 47.25
C LEU A 452 -13.87 -23.71 48.15
N GLU A 453 -14.67 -24.51 48.83
CA GLU A 453 -15.58 -24.08 49.89
C GLU A 453 -14.85 -24.12 51.24
N ARG A 454 -14.73 -22.97 51.91
CA ARG A 454 -14.05 -22.82 53.21
C ARG A 454 -15.09 -22.99 54.33
N GLN A 455 -15.12 -24.15 54.99
CA GLN A 455 -15.97 -24.40 56.15
C GLN A 455 -15.54 -23.53 57.35
N GLY A 456 -16.52 -22.85 57.94
CA GLY A 456 -16.36 -22.00 59.12
C GLY A 456 -16.34 -22.80 60.43
N PHE A 457 -15.41 -22.43 61.32
CA PHE A 457 -15.41 -22.83 62.72
C PHE A 457 -16.33 -21.90 63.53
N ARG A 458 -17.22 -22.51 64.33
CA ARG A 458 -18.11 -21.85 65.29
C ARG A 458 -17.48 -21.89 66.69
N ALA A 459 -17.33 -20.74 67.33
CA ALA A 459 -17.36 -20.47 68.79
C ALA A 459 -17.05 -18.96 68.97
N ALA A 460 -17.54 -18.19 69.92
CA ALA A 460 -18.60 -18.27 70.92
C ALA A 460 -18.87 -16.80 71.35
N LYS A 461 -20.10 -16.52 71.82
CA LYS A 461 -20.56 -15.28 72.47
C LYS A 461 -19.54 -14.67 73.44
N ARG A 462 -19.45 -13.34 73.47
CA ARG A 462 -19.96 -12.51 74.59
C ARG A 462 -19.88 -11.01 74.29
N ASP A 463 -20.86 -10.33 74.86
CA ASP A 463 -21.13 -8.90 74.94
C ASP A 463 -19.97 -8.12 75.60
N GLU A 464 -19.59 -6.96 75.06
CA GLU A 464 -19.95 -5.60 75.53
C GLU A 464 -19.40 -4.55 74.54
#